data_AF-A0A3B9WYR7-F1
#
_entry.id   AF-A0A3B9WYR7-F1
#
_cell.length_a   1.000
_cell.length_b   1.000
_cell.length_c   1.000
_cell.angle_alpha   90.00
_cell.angle_beta   90.00
_cell.angle_gamma   90.00
#
_symmetry.space_group_name_H-M   'P 1'
#
loop_
_entity.id
_entity.type
_entity.pdbx_description
1 polymer ?
#
loop_
_entity_poly.entity_id
_entity_poly.type
_entity_poly.pdbx_seq_one_letter_code
_entity_poly.pdbx_strand_id
1 'polypeptide(L)'
;MCIRLIPTNMVRYASFLNDVENMKVSDSPAFKASRQYTKATYFKALFHFGHTIGLFFVTIGLMFATLQVHYGLTLLLAVIAATAYLRLFMIGHDCGHGSYLPQKWQNERLGELIGVLTGTPFKYWARQHAKHHSTTGNLDKRGEGDVTTKTVEEFNESGRFAQICYRFYRNPWFMLLVSAPVHFVLLQRLPLGDQMKTREGWISVMGTNFGIFCYYGSLIAIFGLVPFLMVYIPVVMLSSAAAVWLFYVQHQFEDAYWNRKETWTYE
;
A
#
# COMPACT_ATOMS: atom_id res chain seq x y z
N MET A 1 4.76 10.90 17.08
CA MET A 1 5.78 11.26 16.08
C MET A 1 5.23 12.41 15.28
N CYS A 2 5.85 13.59 15.36
CA CYS A 2 5.49 14.77 14.56
C CYS A 2 6.72 15.15 13.72
N ILE A 3 6.51 15.78 12.56
CA ILE A 3 7.61 16.23 11.71
C ILE A 3 8.34 17.38 12.40
N ARG A 4 9.67 17.27 12.50
CA ARG A 4 10.56 18.35 12.93
C ARG A 4 11.28 18.86 11.68
N LEU A 5 11.06 20.12 11.32
CA LEU A 5 11.80 20.73 10.21
C LEU A 5 13.27 20.88 10.65
N ILE A 6 14.21 20.28 9.92
CA ILE A 6 15.63 20.39 10.21
C ILE A 6 16.13 21.75 9.69
N PRO A 7 16.71 22.63 10.54
CA PRO A 7 17.38 23.82 10.06
C PRO A 7 18.71 23.41 9.41
N THR A 8 18.91 23.81 8.16
CA THR A 8 20.14 23.61 7.38
C THR A 8 21.28 24.44 7.98
N ASN A 9 22.17 23.85 8.78
CA ASN A 9 23.51 24.37 9.05
C ASN A 9 24.44 23.36 9.75
N MET A 10 25.40 22.77 9.03
CA MET A 10 26.70 22.34 9.59
C MET A 10 27.80 22.25 8.49
N VAL A 11 28.80 23.12 8.64
CA VAL A 11 29.76 23.59 7.61
C VAL A 11 30.80 22.55 7.11
N ARG A 12 30.91 21.36 7.72
CA ARG A 12 31.79 20.27 7.21
C ARG A 12 31.07 19.17 6.42
N TYR A 13 29.74 19.14 6.47
CA TYR A 13 28.89 18.33 5.58
C TYR A 13 28.61 19.04 4.25
N ALA A 14 28.89 20.35 4.18
CA ALA A 14 28.47 21.23 3.10
C ALA A 14 29.10 20.95 1.73
N SER A 15 30.34 20.42 1.64
CA SER A 15 30.94 20.13 0.33
C SER A 15 30.39 18.84 -0.30
N PHE A 16 30.20 17.78 0.51
CA PHE A 16 29.54 16.55 0.08
C PHE A 16 28.05 16.79 -0.19
N LEU A 17 27.38 17.61 0.63
CA LEU A 17 26.01 18.02 0.37
C LEU A 17 25.89 18.91 -0.86
N ASN A 18 26.82 19.82 -1.16
CA ASN A 18 26.79 20.62 -2.39
C ASN A 18 26.94 19.76 -3.66
N ASP A 19 27.80 18.75 -3.63
CA ASP A 19 27.98 17.81 -4.76
C ASP A 19 26.76 16.89 -4.93
N VAL A 20 26.02 16.60 -3.85
CA VAL A 20 24.81 15.77 -3.86
C VAL A 20 23.54 16.60 -4.15
N GLU A 21 23.42 17.83 -3.65
CA GLU A 21 22.29 18.76 -3.89
C GLU A 21 22.19 19.16 -5.35
N ASN A 22 23.31 19.24 -6.06
CA ASN A 22 23.34 19.56 -7.50
C ASN A 22 23.41 18.31 -8.40
N MET A 23 23.44 17.11 -7.81
CA MET A 23 23.47 15.86 -8.57
C MET A 23 22.06 15.53 -9.05
N LYS A 24 21.86 15.48 -10.37
CA LYS A 24 20.63 14.89 -10.91
C LYS A 24 20.49 13.47 -10.40
N VAL A 25 19.29 13.09 -9.96
CA VAL A 25 19.01 11.72 -9.47
C VAL A 25 19.47 10.65 -10.47
N SER A 26 19.35 10.93 -11.78
CA SER A 26 19.81 10.07 -12.87
C SER A 26 21.30 9.75 -12.86
N ASP A 27 22.11 10.62 -12.26
CA ASP A 27 23.56 10.48 -12.17
C ASP A 27 24.02 9.77 -10.90
N SER A 28 23.13 9.55 -9.93
CA SER A 28 23.43 8.86 -8.69
C SER A 28 23.89 7.41 -8.93
N PRO A 29 24.82 6.89 -8.10
CA PRO A 29 25.24 5.48 -8.19
C PRO A 29 24.07 4.50 -8.10
N ALA A 30 23.10 4.80 -7.24
CA ALA A 30 21.90 3.98 -7.06
C ALA A 30 21.04 3.92 -8.34
N PHE A 31 20.81 5.06 -8.99
CA PHE A 31 20.05 5.11 -10.24
C PHE A 31 20.77 4.39 -11.38
N LYS A 32 22.09 4.57 -11.51
CA LYS A 32 22.89 3.87 -12.52
C LYS A 32 22.89 2.36 -12.29
N ALA A 33 23.04 1.91 -11.05
CA ALA A 33 23.04 0.49 -10.68
C ALA A 33 21.67 -0.17 -10.89
N SER A 34 20.57 0.56 -10.65
CA SER A 34 19.21 0.03 -10.79
C SER A 34 18.73 -0.05 -12.25
N ARG A 35 19.35 0.72 -13.17
CA ARG A 35 18.93 0.84 -14.58
C ARG A 35 18.81 -0.49 -15.33
N GLN A 36 19.65 -1.47 -15.01
CA GLN A 36 19.57 -2.81 -15.64
C GLN A 36 18.32 -3.60 -15.24
N TYR A 37 17.68 -3.23 -14.13
CA TYR A 37 16.49 -3.88 -13.58
C TYR A 37 15.17 -3.17 -13.95
N THR A 38 15.22 -2.05 -14.70
CA THR A 38 14.03 -1.24 -15.02
C THR A 38 13.23 -1.75 -16.21
N LYS A 39 13.74 -2.75 -16.95
CA LYS A 39 13.04 -3.32 -18.12
C LYS A 39 12.15 -4.49 -17.72
N ALA A 40 10.85 -4.33 -17.92
CA ALA A 40 9.87 -5.40 -17.81
C ALA A 40 10.13 -6.51 -18.85
N THR A 41 10.06 -7.77 -18.42
CA THR A 41 10.11 -8.92 -19.33
C THR A 41 9.00 -9.91 -18.99
N TYR A 42 8.37 -10.50 -20.01
CA TYR A 42 7.28 -11.45 -19.81
C TYR A 42 7.70 -12.65 -18.97
N PHE A 43 8.90 -13.19 -19.19
CA PHE A 43 9.39 -14.35 -18.44
C PHE A 43 9.43 -14.07 -16.93
N LYS A 44 10.05 -12.96 -16.51
CA LYS A 44 10.13 -12.59 -15.09
C LYS A 44 8.75 -12.29 -14.52
N ALA A 45 7.93 -11.52 -15.25
CA ALA A 45 6.59 -11.15 -14.81
C ALA A 45 5.69 -12.39 -14.62
N LEU A 46 5.69 -13.33 -15.56
CA LEU A 46 4.90 -14.56 -15.49
C LEU A 46 5.43 -15.52 -14.42
N PHE A 47 6.75 -15.65 -14.28
CA PHE A 47 7.34 -16.45 -13.21
C PHE A 47 6.98 -15.89 -11.83
N HIS A 48 7.11 -14.57 -11.64
CA HIS A 48 6.80 -13.93 -10.37
C HIS A 48 5.31 -13.97 -10.03
N PHE A 49 4.44 -13.74 -11.02
CA PHE A 49 3.01 -13.82 -10.83
C PHE A 49 2.57 -15.27 -10.57
N GLY A 50 3.02 -16.21 -11.40
CA GLY A 50 2.66 -17.63 -11.36
C GLY A 50 2.99 -18.29 -10.02
N HIS A 51 4.19 -18.11 -9.48
CA HIS A 51 4.50 -18.71 -8.18
C HIS A 51 3.80 -17.97 -7.02
N THR A 52 3.53 -16.66 -7.13
CA THR A 52 2.81 -15.91 -6.08
C THR A 52 1.35 -16.33 -6.02
N ILE A 53 0.67 -16.41 -7.17
CA ILE A 53 -0.73 -16.83 -7.25
C ILE A 53 -0.88 -18.32 -6.89
N GLY A 54 0.08 -19.16 -7.31
CA GLY A 54 0.14 -20.56 -6.91
C GLY A 54 0.30 -20.71 -5.39
N LEU A 55 1.28 -20.02 -4.79
CA LEU A 55 1.48 -20.02 -3.35
C LEU A 55 0.23 -19.56 -2.60
N PHE A 56 -0.43 -18.50 -3.08
CA PHE A 56 -1.66 -17.99 -2.46
C PHE A 56 -2.78 -19.03 -2.49
N PHE A 57 -3.16 -19.55 -3.65
CA PHE A 57 -4.28 -20.49 -3.74
C PHE A 57 -4.00 -21.85 -3.10
N VAL A 58 -2.78 -22.38 -3.23
CA VAL A 58 -2.39 -23.62 -2.55
C VAL A 58 -2.48 -23.43 -1.04
N THR A 59 -1.95 -22.34 -0.51
CA THR A 59 -1.98 -22.10 0.94
C THR A 59 -3.40 -21.88 1.44
N ILE A 60 -4.25 -21.13 0.72
CA ILE A 60 -5.67 -20.97 1.07
C ILE A 60 -6.41 -22.33 1.06
N GLY A 61 -6.16 -23.18 0.07
CA GLY A 61 -6.73 -24.54 0.02
C GLY A 61 -6.31 -25.38 1.22
N LEU A 62 -5.03 -25.35 1.60
CA LEU A 62 -4.52 -26.02 2.80
C LEU A 62 -5.11 -25.43 4.10
N MET A 63 -5.34 -24.11 4.14
CA MET A 63 -5.99 -23.47 5.28
C MET A 63 -7.41 -24.01 5.49
N PHE A 64 -8.22 -24.12 4.43
CA PHE A 64 -9.55 -24.74 4.52
C PHE A 64 -9.47 -26.22 4.95
N ALA A 65 -8.53 -26.99 4.38
CA ALA A 65 -8.36 -28.41 4.73
C ALA A 65 -7.96 -28.63 6.19
N THR A 66 -7.16 -27.72 6.76
CA THR A 66 -6.66 -27.84 8.14
C THR A 66 -7.65 -27.38 9.21
N LEU A 67 -8.75 -26.71 8.85
CA LEU A 67 -9.80 -26.29 9.79
C LEU A 67 -10.40 -27.47 10.58
N GLN A 68 -10.51 -28.64 9.93
CA GLN A 68 -11.04 -29.87 10.55
C GLN A 68 -9.99 -30.62 11.39
N VAL A 69 -8.74 -30.19 11.38
CA VAL A 69 -7.62 -30.85 12.06
C VAL A 69 -7.24 -30.07 13.31
N HIS A 70 -6.75 -28.84 13.14
CA HIS A 70 -6.35 -27.97 14.26
C HIS A 70 -6.21 -26.53 13.78
N TYR A 71 -6.96 -25.61 14.39
CA TYR A 71 -6.97 -24.21 13.93
C TYR A 71 -5.60 -23.51 14.02
N GLY A 72 -4.74 -23.92 14.95
CA GLY A 72 -3.35 -23.43 15.01
C GLY A 72 -2.54 -23.70 13.74
N LEU A 73 -2.78 -24.82 13.02
CA LEU A 73 -2.14 -25.08 11.73
C LEU A 73 -2.65 -24.11 10.66
N THR A 74 -3.95 -23.83 10.66
CA THR A 74 -4.55 -22.80 9.80
C THR A 74 -3.92 -21.44 10.06
N LEU A 75 -3.69 -21.06 11.32
CA LEU A 75 -3.05 -19.78 11.66
C LEU A 75 -1.58 -19.71 11.25
N LEU A 76 -0.82 -20.82 11.33
CA LEU A 76 0.55 -20.86 10.80
C LEU A 76 0.57 -20.68 9.28
N LEU A 77 -0.33 -21.35 8.57
CA LEU A 77 -0.51 -21.18 7.13
C LEU A 77 -0.98 -19.76 6.76
N ALA A 78 -1.72 -19.08 7.64
CA ALA A 78 -2.16 -17.70 7.42
C ALA A 78 -0.99 -16.73 7.26
N VAL A 79 0.17 -16.97 7.89
CA VAL A 79 1.38 -16.16 7.72
C VAL A 79 1.91 -16.26 6.28
N ILE A 80 1.93 -17.48 5.73
CA ILE A 80 2.37 -17.74 4.36
C ILE A 80 1.38 -17.13 3.37
N ALA A 81 0.08 -17.35 3.58
CA ALA A 81 -0.98 -16.79 2.75
C ALA A 81 -0.97 -15.26 2.78
N ALA A 82 -0.78 -14.64 3.95
CA ALA A 82 -0.67 -13.19 4.09
C ALA A 82 0.54 -12.61 3.35
N THR A 83 1.67 -13.32 3.36
CA THR A 83 2.86 -12.93 2.60
C THR A 83 2.62 -13.00 1.09
N ALA A 84 1.97 -14.07 0.62
CA ALA A 84 1.60 -14.19 -0.80
C ALA A 84 0.56 -13.12 -1.20
N TYR A 85 -0.41 -12.84 -0.34
CA TYR A 85 -1.42 -11.79 -0.54
C TYR A 85 -0.81 -10.39 -0.61
N LEU A 86 0.11 -10.07 0.31
CA LEU A 86 0.87 -8.83 0.28
C LEU A 86 1.69 -8.70 -1.01
N ARG A 87 2.31 -9.80 -1.46
CA ARG A 87 3.07 -9.80 -2.71
C ARG A 87 2.18 -9.65 -3.95
N LEU A 88 0.96 -10.21 -3.95
CA LEU A 88 -0.03 -9.92 -4.99
C LEU A 88 -0.32 -8.41 -5.03
N PHE A 89 -0.51 -7.78 -3.87
CA PHE A 89 -0.69 -6.33 -3.79
C PHE A 89 0.54 -5.57 -4.34
N MET A 90 1.77 -5.99 -4.04
CA MET A 90 2.99 -5.38 -4.60
C MET A 90 3.06 -5.51 -6.14
N ILE A 91 2.68 -6.67 -6.69
CA ILE A 91 2.57 -6.84 -8.15
C ILE A 91 1.49 -5.90 -8.72
N GLY A 92 0.34 -5.80 -8.05
CA GLY A 92 -0.70 -4.84 -8.39
C GLY A 92 -0.20 -3.40 -8.34
N HIS A 93 0.60 -3.03 -7.34
CA HIS A 93 1.23 -1.72 -7.23
C HIS A 93 2.12 -1.41 -8.44
N ASP A 94 2.98 -2.36 -8.84
CA ASP A 94 3.85 -2.19 -10.02
C ASP A 94 3.03 -2.10 -11.33
N CYS A 95 1.90 -2.81 -11.40
CA CYS A 95 0.92 -2.61 -12.47
C CYS A 95 0.32 -1.19 -12.44
N GLY A 96 0.09 -0.61 -11.26
CA GLY A 96 -0.37 0.78 -11.10
C GLY A 96 0.61 1.81 -11.66
N HIS A 97 1.91 1.51 -11.60
CA HIS A 97 2.98 2.29 -12.23
C HIS A 97 3.18 1.96 -13.72
N GLY A 98 2.53 0.91 -14.23
CA GLY A 98 2.70 0.41 -15.60
C GLY A 98 4.05 -0.24 -15.85
N SER A 99 4.77 -0.68 -14.80
CA SER A 99 6.14 -1.18 -14.88
C SER A 99 6.27 -2.69 -14.79
N TYR A 100 5.21 -3.42 -14.41
CA TYR A 100 5.28 -4.87 -14.19
C TYR A 100 5.31 -5.67 -15.51
N LEU A 101 4.43 -5.33 -16.46
CA LEU A 101 4.35 -5.93 -17.79
C LEU A 101 4.83 -4.96 -18.89
N PRO A 102 5.34 -5.45 -20.03
CA PRO A 102 5.84 -4.59 -21.11
C PRO A 102 4.81 -3.65 -21.73
N GLN A 103 3.51 -3.98 -21.68
CA GLN A 103 2.45 -3.15 -22.26
C GLN A 103 1.54 -2.56 -21.19
N LYS A 104 1.21 -1.27 -21.32
CA LYS A 104 0.38 -0.55 -20.35
C LYS A 104 -0.99 -1.20 -20.13
N TRP A 105 -1.70 -1.56 -21.20
CA TRP A 105 -3.03 -2.17 -21.08
C TRP A 105 -3.00 -3.52 -20.34
N GLN A 106 -1.90 -4.27 -20.43
CA GLN A 106 -1.75 -5.54 -19.71
C GLN A 106 -1.61 -5.32 -18.21
N ASN A 107 -0.84 -4.31 -17.81
CA ASN A 107 -0.75 -3.89 -16.41
C ASN A 107 -2.12 -3.48 -15.87
N GLU A 108 -2.90 -2.72 -16.66
CA GLU A 108 -4.25 -2.33 -16.25
C GLU A 108 -5.15 -3.54 -15.99
N ARG A 109 -5.16 -4.52 -16.89
CA ARG A 109 -5.98 -5.74 -16.74
C ARG A 109 -5.52 -6.64 -15.60
N LEU A 110 -4.21 -6.85 -15.48
CA LEU A 110 -3.65 -7.65 -14.39
C LEU A 110 -3.90 -6.97 -13.03
N GLY A 111 -3.73 -5.66 -12.97
CA GLY A 111 -4.03 -4.86 -11.78
C GLY A 111 -5.50 -4.92 -11.38
N GLU A 112 -6.43 -4.82 -12.33
CA GLU A 112 -7.88 -5.00 -12.08
C GLU A 112 -8.19 -6.38 -11.49
N LEU A 113 -7.61 -7.45 -12.05
CA LEU A 113 -7.78 -8.83 -11.57
C LEU A 113 -7.22 -9.00 -10.15
N ILE A 114 -5.99 -8.57 -9.92
CA ILE A 114 -5.35 -8.60 -8.60
C ILE A 114 -6.14 -7.75 -7.60
N GLY A 115 -6.68 -6.61 -8.04
CA GLY A 115 -7.53 -5.74 -7.23
C GLY A 115 -8.75 -6.45 -6.69
N VAL A 116 -9.38 -7.33 -7.47
CA VAL A 116 -10.48 -8.18 -6.97
C VAL A 116 -10.00 -9.14 -5.89
N LEU A 117 -8.89 -9.84 -6.10
CA LEU A 117 -8.34 -10.80 -5.13
C LEU A 117 -7.92 -10.11 -3.82
N THR A 118 -7.35 -8.92 -3.94
CA THR A 118 -6.78 -8.12 -2.84
C THR A 118 -7.77 -7.13 -2.23
N GLY A 119 -9.01 -7.10 -2.71
CA GLY A 119 -10.02 -6.15 -2.25
C GLY A 119 -9.66 -4.68 -2.52
N THR A 120 -8.82 -4.39 -3.52
CA THR A 120 -8.32 -3.04 -3.85
C THR A 120 -8.93 -2.54 -5.17
N PRO A 121 -9.61 -1.37 -5.20
CA PRO A 121 -10.19 -0.84 -6.42
C PRO A 121 -9.10 -0.23 -7.29
N PHE A 122 -8.50 -1.07 -8.14
CA PHE A 122 -7.20 -0.84 -8.76
C PHE A 122 -7.04 0.52 -9.45
N LYS A 123 -7.91 0.90 -10.38
CA LYS A 123 -7.77 2.17 -11.12
C LYS A 123 -7.87 3.39 -10.22
N TYR A 124 -8.84 3.37 -9.30
CA TYR A 124 -8.96 4.45 -8.33
C TYR A 124 -7.72 4.52 -7.42
N TRP A 125 -7.30 3.38 -6.88
CA TRP A 125 -6.12 3.28 -6.04
C TRP A 125 -4.86 3.76 -6.77
N ALA A 126 -4.63 3.33 -8.01
CA ALA A 126 -3.48 3.73 -8.83
C ALA A 126 -3.44 5.24 -9.07
N ARG A 127 -4.60 5.89 -9.30
CA ARG A 127 -4.68 7.35 -9.44
C ARG A 127 -4.29 8.07 -8.15
N GLN A 128 -4.83 7.63 -7.01
CA GLN A 128 -4.51 8.23 -5.71
C GLN A 128 -3.05 8.00 -5.35
N HIS A 129 -2.53 6.82 -5.66
CA HIS A 129 -1.14 6.46 -5.44
C HIS A 129 -0.17 7.27 -6.32
N ALA A 130 -0.48 7.50 -7.59
CA ALA A 130 0.28 8.40 -8.45
C ALA A 130 0.27 9.85 -7.91
N LYS A 131 -0.87 10.30 -7.37
CA LYS A 131 -0.95 11.61 -6.71
C LYS A 131 -0.11 11.67 -5.43
N HIS A 132 -0.15 10.64 -4.60
CA HIS A 132 0.71 10.50 -3.43
C HIS A 132 2.19 10.63 -3.81
N HIS A 133 2.65 9.87 -4.81
CA HIS A 133 4.05 9.94 -5.27
C HIS A 133 4.44 11.32 -5.83
N SER A 134 3.55 11.98 -6.57
CA SER A 134 3.79 13.35 -7.08
C SER A 134 3.74 14.46 -6.03
N THR A 135 3.39 14.13 -4.78
CA THR A 135 3.28 15.10 -3.68
C THR A 135 4.05 14.68 -2.43
N THR A 136 4.75 13.55 -2.46
CA THR A 136 5.52 13.06 -1.31
C THR A 136 6.56 14.09 -0.88
N GLY A 137 6.65 14.33 0.44
CA GLY A 137 7.56 15.33 1.01
C GLY A 137 7.10 16.78 0.84
N ASN A 138 5.99 17.05 0.13
CA ASN A 138 5.41 18.38 0.04
C ASN A 138 4.42 18.59 1.19
N LEU A 139 4.79 19.40 2.18
CA LEU A 139 4.01 19.61 3.40
C LEU A 139 2.63 20.21 3.09
N ASP A 140 2.49 21.04 2.05
CA ASP A 140 1.25 21.76 1.73
C ASP A 140 0.30 20.96 0.83
N LYS A 141 0.76 19.83 0.27
CA LYS A 141 -0.05 18.94 -0.58
C LYS A 141 -0.27 17.54 0.01
N ARG A 142 0.17 17.31 1.25
CA ARG A 142 0.01 16.04 1.96
C ARG A 142 -1.45 15.64 2.14
N GLY A 143 -1.71 14.34 2.24
CA GLY A 143 -2.96 13.78 2.73
C GLY A 143 -3.51 12.61 1.90
N GLU A 144 -3.52 12.71 0.58
CA GLU A 144 -4.00 11.61 -0.27
C GLU A 144 -2.97 10.49 -0.32
N GLY A 145 -3.32 9.31 0.21
CA GLY A 145 -2.43 8.15 0.31
C GLY A 145 -1.45 8.20 1.48
N ASP A 146 -1.36 9.30 2.21
CA ASP A 146 -0.44 9.47 3.34
C ASP A 146 -1.02 8.93 4.65
N VAL A 147 -0.14 8.38 5.50
CA VAL A 147 -0.44 8.29 6.93
C VAL A 147 -0.47 9.71 7.47
N THR A 148 -1.60 10.12 8.05
CA THR A 148 -1.78 11.51 8.53
C THR A 148 -0.69 11.86 9.53
N THR A 149 0.08 12.89 9.20
CA THR A 149 1.23 13.33 9.99
C THR A 149 1.13 14.83 10.19
N LYS A 150 1.28 15.27 11.44
CA LYS A 150 1.29 16.67 11.83
C LYS A 150 2.72 17.14 12.07
N THR A 151 2.99 18.41 11.80
CA THR A 151 4.18 19.07 12.37
C THR A 151 4.00 19.22 13.89
N VAL A 152 5.10 19.49 14.59
CA VAL A 152 5.04 19.79 16.04
C VAL A 152 4.16 21.01 16.31
N GLU A 153 4.27 22.03 15.47
CA GLU A 153 3.46 23.26 15.52
C GLU A 153 1.97 22.95 15.35
N GLU A 154 1.59 22.24 14.28
CA GLU A 154 0.20 21.85 14.01
C GLU A 154 -0.41 20.95 15.09
N PHE A 155 0.42 20.15 15.76
CA PHE A 155 -0.02 19.36 16.91
C PHE A 155 -0.30 20.27 18.12
N ASN A 156 0.62 21.17 18.44
CA ASN A 156 0.52 22.08 19.59
C ASN A 156 -0.61 23.10 19.44
N GLU A 157 -0.84 23.61 18.23
CA GLU A 157 -1.94 24.54 17.91
C GLU A 157 -3.31 23.85 17.92
N SER A 158 -3.35 22.52 17.81
CA SER A 158 -4.61 21.78 17.82
C SER A 158 -5.20 21.62 19.22
N GLY A 159 -6.52 21.69 19.32
CA GLY A 159 -7.23 21.50 20.60
C GLY A 159 -6.96 20.14 21.25
N ARG A 160 -7.10 20.07 22.59
CA ARG A 160 -6.78 18.87 23.39
C ARG A 160 -7.41 17.58 22.88
N PHE A 161 -8.67 17.65 22.43
CA PHE A 161 -9.36 16.50 21.86
C PHE A 161 -8.71 16.01 20.55
N ALA A 162 -8.37 16.94 19.64
CA ALA A 162 -7.69 16.61 18.39
C ALA A 162 -6.30 16.00 18.63
N GLN A 163 -5.58 16.45 19.67
CA GLN A 163 -4.32 15.86 20.09
C GLN A 163 -4.49 14.41 20.57
N ILE A 164 -5.54 14.13 21.36
CA ILE A 164 -5.86 12.77 21.83
C ILE A 164 -6.20 11.86 20.64
N CYS A 165 -7.11 12.30 19.75
CA CYS A 165 -7.46 11.55 18.54
C CYS A 165 -6.24 11.29 17.67
N TYR A 166 -5.35 12.26 17.50
CA TYR A 166 -4.11 12.09 16.75
C TYR A 166 -3.19 11.04 17.38
N ARG A 167 -3.02 11.05 18.70
CA ARG A 167 -2.22 10.04 19.42
C ARG A 167 -2.81 8.64 19.30
N PHE A 168 -4.14 8.53 19.35
CA PHE A 168 -4.83 7.26 19.17
C PHE A 168 -4.66 6.74 17.74
N TYR A 169 -4.88 7.60 16.74
CA TYR A 169 -4.63 7.27 15.33
C TYR A 169 -3.18 6.84 15.09
N ARG A 170 -2.20 7.53 15.70
CA ARG A 170 -0.76 7.23 15.58
C ARG A 170 -0.27 6.14 16.53
N ASN A 171 -1.14 5.53 17.34
CA ASN A 171 -0.74 4.37 18.14
C ASN A 171 -0.52 3.18 17.20
N PRO A 172 0.64 2.49 17.25
CA PRO A 172 0.97 1.44 16.29
C PRO A 172 -0.01 0.28 16.33
N TRP A 173 -0.51 -0.09 17.51
CA TRP A 173 -1.49 -1.18 17.63
C TRP A 173 -2.82 -0.82 16.98
N PHE A 174 -3.31 0.40 17.23
CA PHE A 174 -4.53 0.86 16.57
C PHE A 174 -4.35 0.98 15.06
N MET A 175 -3.24 1.59 14.62
CA MET A 175 -2.96 1.81 13.22
C MET A 175 -2.87 0.47 12.44
N LEU A 176 -2.09 -0.48 12.96
CA LEU A 176 -1.83 -1.75 12.27
C LEU A 176 -2.98 -2.75 12.41
N LEU A 177 -3.62 -2.86 13.59
CA LEU A 177 -4.61 -3.91 13.86
C LEU A 177 -6.05 -3.46 13.61
N VAL A 178 -6.32 -2.16 13.57
CA VAL A 178 -7.68 -1.62 13.39
C VAL A 178 -7.77 -0.77 12.14
N SER A 179 -6.96 0.28 12.03
CA SER A 179 -7.10 1.25 10.93
C SER A 179 -6.81 0.62 9.57
N ALA A 180 -5.79 -0.24 9.48
CA ALA A 180 -5.42 -0.90 8.25
C ALA A 180 -6.52 -1.87 7.76
N PRO A 181 -7.01 -2.84 8.55
CA PRO A 181 -8.15 -3.66 8.13
C PRO A 181 -9.39 -2.84 7.78
N VAL A 182 -9.75 -1.82 8.57
CA VAL A 182 -10.90 -0.96 8.28
C VAL A 182 -10.75 -0.27 6.93
N HIS A 183 -9.56 0.24 6.62
CA HIS A 183 -9.31 0.89 5.34
C HIS A 183 -9.51 -0.06 4.15
N PHE A 184 -8.83 -1.21 4.16
CA PHE A 184 -8.86 -2.15 3.03
C PHE A 184 -10.18 -2.92 2.92
N VAL A 185 -10.83 -3.26 4.03
CA VAL A 185 -12.07 -4.06 4.03
C VAL A 185 -13.32 -3.20 3.89
N LEU A 186 -13.36 -1.99 4.47
CA LEU A 186 -14.57 -1.17 4.52
C LEU A 186 -14.46 0.10 3.67
N LEU A 187 -13.47 0.95 3.95
CA LEU A 187 -13.43 2.28 3.34
C LEU A 187 -13.23 2.22 1.82
N GLN A 188 -12.47 1.25 1.34
CA GLN A 188 -12.28 1.07 -0.10
C GLN A 188 -13.53 0.51 -0.83
N ARG A 189 -14.57 0.07 -0.11
CA ARG A 189 -15.82 -0.47 -0.70
C ARG A 189 -16.86 0.59 -1.01
N LEU A 190 -16.75 1.75 -0.36
CA LEU A 190 -17.69 2.83 -0.51
C LEU A 190 -17.11 3.83 -1.52
N PRO A 191 -17.82 4.18 -2.60
CA PRO A 191 -17.40 5.26 -3.47
C PRO A 191 -17.74 6.57 -2.77
N LEU A 192 -16.82 7.11 -1.97
CA LEU A 192 -16.96 8.38 -1.27
C LEU A 192 -15.91 9.37 -1.79
N GLY A 193 -16.19 10.66 -1.65
CA GLY A 193 -15.26 11.73 -2.04
C GLY A 193 -14.86 11.67 -3.51
N ASP A 194 -13.55 11.64 -3.76
CA ASP A 194 -12.95 11.68 -5.11
C ASP A 194 -13.34 10.52 -6.04
N GLN A 195 -13.78 9.40 -5.47
CA GLN A 195 -14.26 8.23 -6.21
C GLN A 195 -15.56 8.54 -6.96
N MET A 196 -16.48 9.27 -6.30
CA MET A 196 -17.76 9.68 -6.87
C MET A 196 -17.63 10.81 -7.89
N LYS A 197 -16.57 11.63 -7.78
CA LYS A 197 -16.36 12.78 -8.66
C LYS A 197 -16.07 12.37 -10.11
N THR A 198 -15.69 11.10 -10.35
CA THR A 198 -15.33 10.61 -11.69
C THR A 198 -16.01 9.28 -11.99
N ARG A 199 -16.56 9.14 -13.21
CA ARG A 199 -17.16 7.89 -13.68
C ARG A 199 -16.21 6.71 -13.57
N GLU A 200 -14.93 6.91 -13.91
CA GLU A 200 -13.91 5.86 -13.82
C GLU A 200 -13.66 5.41 -12.38
N GLY A 201 -13.56 6.35 -11.43
CA GLY A 201 -13.42 6.03 -10.01
C GLY A 201 -14.60 5.20 -9.49
N TRP A 202 -15.83 5.60 -9.83
CA TRP A 202 -17.03 4.85 -9.46
C TRP A 202 -17.05 3.44 -10.03
N ILE A 203 -16.77 3.30 -11.34
CA ILE A 203 -16.70 1.99 -12.02
C ILE A 203 -15.61 1.13 -11.38
N SER A 204 -14.46 1.71 -11.03
CA SER A 204 -13.38 0.98 -10.36
C SER A 204 -13.84 0.42 -9.01
N VAL A 205 -14.52 1.21 -8.18
CA VAL A 205 -14.97 0.74 -6.85
C VAL A 205 -16.09 -0.30 -6.98
N MET A 206 -17.12 -0.02 -7.79
CA MET A 206 -18.26 -0.91 -7.95
C MET A 206 -17.92 -2.19 -8.71
N GLY A 207 -17.07 -2.11 -9.74
CA GLY A 207 -16.57 -3.27 -10.46
C GLY A 207 -15.77 -4.20 -9.55
N THR A 208 -14.91 -3.63 -8.68
CA THR A 208 -14.20 -4.41 -7.66
C THR A 208 -15.17 -4.99 -6.63
N ASN A 209 -16.18 -4.26 -6.16
CA ASN A 209 -17.22 -4.81 -5.27
C ASN A 209 -17.93 -6.01 -5.89
N PHE A 210 -18.30 -5.92 -7.17
CA PHE A 210 -18.93 -7.03 -7.89
C PHE A 210 -17.98 -8.23 -8.01
N GLY A 211 -16.71 -7.99 -8.35
CA GLY A 211 -15.70 -9.05 -8.38
C GLY A 211 -15.49 -9.72 -7.03
N ILE A 212 -15.42 -8.94 -5.94
CA ILE A 212 -15.32 -9.44 -4.57
C ILE A 212 -16.56 -10.28 -4.22
N PHE A 213 -17.75 -9.79 -4.56
CA PHE A 213 -19.00 -10.52 -4.35
C PHE A 213 -18.99 -11.87 -5.06
N CYS A 214 -18.57 -11.92 -6.33
CA CYS A 214 -18.45 -13.18 -7.07
C CYS A 214 -17.39 -14.10 -6.44
N TYR A 215 -16.20 -13.57 -6.15
CA TYR A 215 -15.07 -14.36 -5.66
C TYR A 215 -15.31 -14.87 -4.24
N TYR A 216 -15.45 -13.98 -3.26
CA TYR A 216 -15.68 -14.38 -1.87
C TYR A 216 -17.07 -14.99 -1.67
N GLY A 217 -18.09 -14.54 -2.41
CA GLY A 217 -19.41 -15.17 -2.37
C GLY A 217 -19.39 -16.62 -2.84
N SER A 218 -18.61 -16.96 -3.88
CA SER A 218 -18.45 -18.36 -4.29
C SER A 218 -17.76 -19.21 -3.22
N LEU A 219 -16.72 -18.69 -2.57
CA LEU A 219 -16.05 -19.39 -1.46
C LEU A 219 -16.98 -19.58 -0.25
N ILE A 220 -17.77 -18.56 0.09
CA ILE A 220 -18.78 -18.66 1.16
C ILE A 220 -19.87 -19.67 0.78
N ALA A 221 -20.30 -19.74 -0.48
CA ALA A 221 -21.28 -20.72 -0.92
C ALA A 221 -20.75 -22.17 -0.87
N ILE A 222 -19.45 -22.38 -1.14
CA ILE A 222 -18.81 -23.70 -1.13
C ILE A 222 -18.49 -24.16 0.30
N PHE A 223 -17.87 -23.30 1.11
CA PHE A 223 -17.29 -23.66 2.42
C PHE A 223 -18.13 -23.20 3.61
N GLY A 224 -19.10 -22.32 3.41
CA GLY A 224 -19.85 -21.66 4.47
C GLY A 224 -19.18 -20.40 5.00
N LEU A 225 -19.97 -19.54 5.64
CA LEU A 225 -19.51 -18.23 6.14
C LEU A 225 -18.45 -18.37 7.24
N VAL A 226 -18.68 -19.24 8.24
CA VAL A 226 -17.76 -19.36 9.38
C VAL A 226 -16.37 -19.87 8.95
N PRO A 227 -16.25 -20.97 8.18
CA PRO A 227 -14.95 -21.40 7.66
C PRO A 227 -14.26 -20.35 6.80
N PHE A 228 -15.01 -19.64 5.95
CA PHE A 228 -14.47 -18.53 5.16
C PHE A 228 -13.86 -17.45 6.06
N LEU A 229 -14.58 -16.99 7.08
CA LEU A 229 -14.10 -15.96 8.01
C LEU A 229 -12.87 -16.43 8.79
N MET A 230 -12.86 -17.68 9.26
CA MET A 230 -11.73 -18.27 9.98
C MET A 230 -10.44 -18.32 9.14
N VAL A 231 -10.55 -18.42 7.81
CA VAL A 231 -9.43 -18.42 6.86
C VAL A 231 -9.04 -17.00 6.45
N TYR A 232 -9.99 -16.18 6.01
CA TYR A 232 -9.68 -14.88 5.37
C TYR A 232 -9.41 -13.75 6.36
N ILE A 233 -10.04 -13.72 7.54
CA ILE A 233 -9.78 -12.69 8.55
C ILE A 233 -8.28 -12.64 8.92
N PRO A 234 -7.62 -13.75 9.34
CA PRO A 234 -6.21 -13.67 9.71
C PRO A 234 -5.31 -13.29 8.53
N VAL A 235 -5.62 -13.75 7.31
CA VAL A 235 -4.85 -13.39 6.10
C VAL A 235 -4.93 -11.90 5.82
N VAL A 236 -6.13 -11.32 5.84
CA VAL A 236 -6.34 -9.89 5.57
C VAL A 236 -5.78 -9.02 6.69
N MET A 237 -5.93 -9.42 7.96
CA MET A 237 -5.36 -8.69 9.09
C MET A 237 -3.82 -8.65 9.02
N LEU A 238 -3.17 -9.79 8.79
CA LEU A 238 -1.72 -9.86 8.70
C LEU A 238 -1.17 -9.11 7.48
N SER A 239 -1.80 -9.27 6.32
CA SER A 239 -1.34 -8.63 5.08
C SER A 239 -1.54 -7.11 5.11
N SER A 240 -2.68 -6.62 5.61
CA SER A 240 -2.94 -5.18 5.74
C SER A 240 -2.04 -4.51 6.79
N ALA A 241 -1.80 -5.16 7.93
CA ALA A 241 -0.84 -4.69 8.92
C ALA A 241 0.58 -4.60 8.33
N ALA A 242 1.03 -5.65 7.62
CA ALA A 242 2.34 -5.65 6.99
C ALA A 242 2.46 -4.60 5.87
N ALA A 243 1.41 -4.39 5.07
CA ALA A 243 1.38 -3.35 4.04
C ALA A 243 1.53 -1.96 4.66
N VAL A 244 0.69 -1.61 5.63
CA VAL A 244 0.74 -0.29 6.30
C VAL A 244 2.05 -0.09 7.03
N TRP A 245 2.60 -1.14 7.65
CA TRP A 245 3.91 -1.07 8.28
C TRP A 245 5.02 -0.75 7.26
N LEU A 246 5.02 -1.41 6.09
CA LEU A 246 5.99 -1.15 5.02
C LEU A 246 5.92 0.32 4.56
N PHE A 247 4.72 0.84 4.26
CA PHE A 247 4.54 2.24 3.90
C PHE A 247 4.98 3.17 5.02
N TYR A 248 4.64 2.86 6.27
CA TYR A 248 5.04 3.67 7.41
C TYR A 248 6.56 3.79 7.51
N VAL A 249 7.30 2.69 7.50
CA VAL A 249 8.76 2.74 7.65
C VAL A 249 9.46 3.36 6.45
N GLN A 250 8.89 3.26 5.25
CA GLN A 250 9.42 3.87 4.03
C GLN A 250 9.24 5.39 3.99
N HIS A 251 8.19 5.93 4.62
CA HIS A 251 7.85 7.36 4.54
C HIS A 251 8.00 8.12 5.86
N GLN A 252 8.25 7.45 6.99
CA GLN A 252 8.22 8.02 8.33
C GLN A 252 9.44 7.59 9.15
N PHE A 253 10.63 7.89 8.65
CA PHE A 253 11.90 7.75 9.35
C PHE A 253 12.43 9.11 9.82
N GLU A 254 13.47 9.11 10.66
CA GLU A 254 13.98 10.32 11.32
C GLU A 254 14.40 11.41 10.34
N ASP A 255 15.08 11.02 9.26
CA ASP A 255 15.57 11.92 8.21
C ASP A 255 14.62 12.06 7.01
N ALA A 256 13.33 11.74 7.17
CA ALA A 256 12.38 11.82 6.08
C ALA A 256 12.22 13.28 5.59
N TYR A 257 12.39 13.50 4.29
CA TYR A 257 12.31 14.83 3.67
C TYR A 257 10.87 15.37 3.67
N TRP A 258 10.70 16.55 4.27
CA TRP A 258 9.46 17.32 4.23
C TRP A 258 9.78 18.80 4.05
N ASN A 259 9.19 19.43 3.04
CA ASN A 259 9.40 20.84 2.77
C ASN A 259 8.11 21.55 2.37
N ARG A 260 8.06 22.86 2.59
CA ARG A 260 6.96 23.70 2.10
C ARG A 260 7.06 23.83 0.58
N LYS A 261 5.94 24.14 -0.07
CA LYS A 261 5.82 24.16 -1.53
C LYS A 261 6.83 25.10 -2.19
N GLU A 262 7.22 26.20 -1.55
CA GLU A 262 8.17 27.17 -2.13
C GLU A 262 9.58 26.60 -2.30
N THR A 263 9.97 25.67 -1.45
CA THR A 263 11.32 25.09 -1.36
C THR A 263 11.36 23.60 -1.70
N TRP A 264 10.20 23.01 -2.03
CA TRP A 264 10.06 21.61 -2.42
C TRP A 264 10.31 21.41 -3.92
N THR A 265 11.08 20.38 -4.26
CA THR A 265 11.24 19.88 -5.63
C THR A 265 10.74 18.44 -5.72
N TYR A 266 10.20 18.06 -6.89
CA TYR A 266 9.74 16.69 -7.13
C TYR A 266 10.89 15.71 -7.40
N GLU A 267 12.02 16.21 -7.92
CA GLU A 267 13.22 15.42 -8.17
C GLU A 267 13.87 14.91 -6.89
#